data_AF-A0A6V7V601-F1
#
_entry.id   AF-A0A6V7V601-F1
#
_cell.length_a   1.000
_cell.length_b   1.000
_cell.length_c   1.000
_cell.angle_alpha   90.00
_cell.angle_beta   90.00
_cell.angle_gamma   90.00
#
_symmetry.space_group_name_H-M   'P 1'
#
loop_
_entity.id
_entity.type
_entity.pdbx_description
1 polymer ?
#
loop_
_entity_poly.entity_id
_entity_poly.type
_entity_poly.pdbx_seq_one_letter_code
_entity_poly.pdbx_strand_id
1 'polypeptide(L)'
;MAVDVNSALNRAYEELRNIDLDFVNIIWGPGSRSANDSGNVTNASNDRRILDGGRRIIVGPDGSAKRSRHDDDLWNEQHQHNRYPQRDYSPPSLRPQRTLSSVIMSSTSGASTIETKSRTAVITEKKKSETKEDAVRNRRLFSNLLVGTLRQFQKEEKTVGVKGQAQLEKQREVERRLEENEKENRERLLRERDSLMEKRRDKEMQIQALRRQKAIEQSAEEKTKHFQRLACFIQTQTKPPLFFLPSKHTLRTLELLKDSSKKIESLLILF
;
A
#
# COMPACT_ATOMS: atom_id res chain seq x y z
N MET A 1 7.35 14.07 -41.57
CA MET A 1 6.26 14.66 -40.77
C MET A 1 6.86 15.04 -39.42
N ALA A 2 7.17 16.32 -39.20
CA ALA A 2 7.65 16.78 -37.90
C ALA A 2 6.49 16.65 -36.90
N VAL A 3 6.61 15.75 -35.94
CA VAL A 3 5.62 15.61 -34.87
C VAL A 3 5.75 16.85 -34.00
N ASP A 4 4.70 17.64 -33.88
CA ASP A 4 4.66 18.79 -32.98
C ASP A 4 4.93 18.30 -31.54
N VAL A 5 6.06 18.74 -30.98
CA VAL A 5 6.53 18.35 -29.66
C VAL A 5 5.50 18.70 -28.59
N ASN A 6 4.73 19.78 -28.75
CA ASN A 6 3.67 20.15 -27.82
C ASN A 6 2.52 19.15 -27.85
N SER A 7 2.06 18.76 -29.04
CA SER A 7 1.05 17.72 -29.21
C SER A 7 1.49 16.37 -28.61
N ALA A 8 2.75 15.97 -28.87
CA ALA A 8 3.32 14.74 -28.30
C ALA A 8 3.39 14.78 -26.76
N LEU A 9 3.82 15.91 -26.20
CA LEU A 9 3.92 16.13 -24.76
C LEU A 9 2.54 16.09 -24.08
N ASN A 10 1.52 16.71 -24.68
CA ASN A 10 0.15 16.65 -24.18
C ASN A 10 -0.42 15.22 -24.19
N ARG A 11 -0.21 14.47 -25.28
CA ARG A 11 -0.61 13.06 -25.36
C ARG A 11 0.08 12.21 -24.28
N ALA A 12 1.37 12.43 -24.05
CA ALA A 12 2.12 11.71 -23.04
C ALA A 12 1.61 11.99 -21.61
N TYR A 13 1.16 13.21 -21.30
CA TYR A 13 0.53 13.51 -20.02
C TYR A 13 -0.84 12.85 -19.85
N GLU A 14 -1.69 12.85 -20.88
CA GLU A 14 -2.99 12.19 -20.80
C GLU A 14 -2.82 10.68 -20.60
N GLU A 15 -1.85 10.06 -21.28
CA GLU A 15 -1.51 8.66 -21.06
C GLU A 15 -0.98 8.39 -19.65
N LEU A 16 -0.10 9.25 -19.12
CA LEU A 16 0.38 9.15 -17.74
C LEU A 16 -0.78 9.28 -16.73
N ARG A 17 -1.69 10.22 -16.96
CA ARG A 17 -2.89 10.41 -16.12
C ARG A 17 -3.78 9.17 -16.12
N ASN A 18 -3.98 8.53 -17.27
CA ASN A 18 -4.75 7.29 -17.36
C ASN A 18 -4.08 6.16 -16.57
N ILE A 19 -2.76 6.02 -16.66
CA ILE A 19 -1.99 5.04 -15.88
C ILE A 19 -2.12 5.30 -14.38
N ASP A 20 -2.07 6.56 -13.95
CA ASP A 20 -2.24 6.94 -12.53
C ASP A 20 -3.66 6.62 -12.05
N LEU A 21 -4.69 6.82 -12.88
CA LEU A 21 -6.08 6.43 -12.57
C LEU A 21 -6.23 4.92 -12.42
N ASP A 22 -5.65 4.14 -13.33
CA ASP A 22 -5.65 2.68 -13.26
C ASP A 22 -4.94 2.19 -11.99
N PHE A 23 -3.84 2.82 -11.62
CA PHE A 23 -3.10 2.51 -10.40
C PHE A 23 -3.93 2.79 -9.14
N VAL A 24 -4.63 3.93 -9.09
CA VAL A 24 -5.56 4.26 -8.00
C VAL A 24 -6.71 3.25 -7.92
N ASN A 25 -7.24 2.81 -9.06
CA ASN A 25 -8.31 1.82 -9.10
C ASN A 25 -7.86 0.45 -8.58
N ILE A 26 -6.61 0.04 -8.80
CA ILE A 26 -6.07 -1.21 -8.23
C ILE A 26 -5.97 -1.13 -6.70
N ILE A 27 -5.60 0.03 -6.14
CA ILE A 27 -5.41 0.19 -4.69
C ILE A 27 -6.73 0.43 -3.95
N TRP A 28 -7.59 1.30 -4.48
CA TRP A 28 -8.77 1.82 -3.79
C TRP A 28 -10.10 1.49 -4.48
N GLY A 29 -10.06 0.72 -5.56
CA GLY A 29 -11.24 0.38 -6.34
C GLY A 29 -12.19 -0.60 -5.64
N PRO A 30 -13.40 -0.78 -6.17
CA PRO A 30 -14.45 -1.60 -5.55
C PRO A 30 -14.05 -3.06 -5.28
N GLY A 31 -13.06 -3.59 -6.01
CA GLY A 31 -12.55 -4.96 -5.87
C GLY A 31 -11.34 -5.14 -4.95
N SER A 32 -10.73 -4.05 -4.43
CA SER A 32 -9.54 -4.16 -3.57
C SER A 32 -9.87 -4.34 -2.08
N ARG A 33 -11.13 -4.15 -1.69
CA ARG A 33 -11.62 -4.42 -0.33
C ARG A 33 -11.92 -5.91 -0.19
N SER A 34 -10.94 -6.66 0.31
CA SER A 34 -11.18 -8.03 0.79
C SER A 34 -12.23 -7.99 1.90
N ALA A 35 -13.28 -8.80 1.79
CA ALA A 35 -14.41 -8.86 2.72
C ALA A 35 -14.03 -9.28 4.16
N ASN A 36 -12.77 -9.69 4.38
CA ASN A 36 -12.27 -10.14 5.68
C ASN A 36 -11.53 -9.06 6.49
N ASP A 37 -11.32 -7.85 5.95
CA ASP A 37 -10.69 -6.74 6.69
C ASP A 37 -11.73 -5.93 7.51
N SER A 38 -12.58 -6.64 8.25
CA SER A 38 -13.52 -6.04 9.22
C SER A 38 -12.89 -5.89 10.62
N GLY A 39 -11.57 -5.70 10.66
CA GLY A 39 -10.81 -5.39 11.87
C GLY A 39 -10.71 -3.89 12.10
N ASN A 40 -11.73 -3.30 12.72
CA ASN A 40 -11.64 -2.09 13.53
C ASN A 40 -10.89 -0.88 12.89
N VAL A 41 -11.47 -0.28 11.85
CA VAL A 41 -11.10 1.08 11.43
C VAL A 41 -11.80 2.07 12.34
N THR A 42 -11.20 2.38 13.49
CA THR A 42 -11.60 3.54 14.28
C THR A 42 -11.26 4.80 13.48
N ASN A 43 -12.29 5.58 13.12
CA ASN A 43 -12.27 7.00 12.74
C ASN A 43 -10.88 7.59 12.40
N ALA A 44 -10.38 7.29 11.20
CA ALA A 44 -9.41 8.15 10.54
C ALA A 44 -10.20 9.09 9.62
N SER A 45 -10.50 10.27 10.13
CA SER A 45 -11.18 11.37 9.45
C SER A 45 -10.64 11.56 8.04
N ASN A 46 -11.57 11.76 7.09
CA ASN A 46 -11.37 12.22 5.71
C ASN A 46 -10.07 13.02 5.48
N ASP A 47 -9.02 12.34 5.04
CA ASP A 47 -7.83 13.00 4.51
C ASP A 47 -7.61 12.47 3.07
N ARG A 48 -8.48 12.91 2.16
CA ARG A 48 -8.22 12.82 0.71
C ARG A 48 -7.08 13.77 0.38
N ARG A 49 -5.85 13.36 0.68
CA ARG A 49 -4.64 14.01 0.14
C ARG A 49 -4.45 13.52 -1.28
N ILE A 50 -5.04 14.27 -2.20
CA ILE A 50 -4.55 14.35 -3.56
C ILE A 50 -3.08 14.72 -3.47
N LEU A 51 -2.20 13.83 -3.94
CA LEU A 51 -0.79 14.10 -4.16
C LEU A 51 -0.69 15.05 -5.35
N ASP A 52 -1.02 16.31 -5.10
CA ASP A 52 -0.65 17.42 -5.95
C ASP A 52 0.55 18.11 -5.30
N GLY A 53 1.60 18.33 -6.07
CA GLY A 53 2.85 18.96 -5.65
C GLY A 53 2.71 20.47 -5.40
N GLY A 54 1.69 20.87 -4.64
CA GLY A 54 1.34 22.27 -4.36
C GLY A 54 1.55 22.63 -2.89
N ARG A 55 2.47 23.56 -2.64
CA ARG A 55 2.74 24.17 -1.33
C ARG A 55 1.46 24.70 -0.67
N ARG A 56 1.24 24.37 0.62
CA ARG A 56 0.24 25.07 1.45
C ARG A 56 0.79 26.42 1.90
N ILE A 57 0.14 27.51 1.49
CA ILE A 57 0.26 28.82 2.15
C ILE A 57 -0.85 28.90 3.19
N ILE A 58 -0.47 28.98 4.47
CA ILE A 58 -1.41 29.28 5.56
C ILE A 58 -1.44 30.81 5.72
N VAL A 59 -2.59 31.42 5.46
CA VAL A 59 -2.83 32.85 5.66
C VAL A 59 -3.53 33.02 7.01
N GLY A 60 -2.95 33.86 7.88
CA GLY A 60 -3.54 34.22 9.17
C GLY A 60 -4.74 35.17 9.03
N PRO A 61 -5.55 35.37 10.09
CA PRO A 61 -6.78 36.18 10.05
C PRO A 61 -6.55 37.67 9.76
N ASP A 62 -5.30 38.11 9.84
CA ASP A 62 -4.81 39.47 9.59
C ASP A 62 -4.18 39.64 8.19
N GLY A 63 -4.22 38.61 7.33
CA GLY A 63 -3.74 38.68 5.95
C GLY A 63 -2.22 38.68 5.79
N SER A 64 -1.44 38.45 6.85
CA SER A 64 0.01 38.36 6.77
C SER A 64 0.49 36.92 6.48
N ALA A 65 1.24 36.72 5.39
CA ALA A 65 1.76 35.41 5.00
C ALA A 65 3.12 35.13 5.68
N LYS A 66 3.17 34.16 6.60
CA LYS A 66 4.43 33.69 7.20
C LYS A 66 4.97 32.49 6.42
N ARG A 67 6.13 32.66 5.76
CA ARG A 67 6.89 31.57 5.15
C ARG A 67 7.64 30.82 6.27
N SER A 68 7.39 29.52 6.41
CA SER A 68 8.15 28.65 7.32
C SER A 68 9.58 28.49 6.78
N ARG A 69 10.58 28.83 7.59
CA ARG A 69 12.01 28.67 7.28
C ARG A 69 12.44 27.23 7.55
N HIS A 70 12.08 26.31 6.66
CA HIS A 70 12.47 24.91 6.79
C HIS A 70 12.66 24.25 5.42
N ASP A 71 13.40 24.91 4.52
CA ASP A 71 13.59 24.44 3.14
C ASP A 71 15.08 24.33 2.71
N ASP A 72 16.06 24.53 3.59
CA ASP A 72 17.48 24.53 3.17
C ASP A 72 18.26 23.21 3.41
N ASP A 73 17.69 22.19 4.08
CA ASP A 73 18.47 20.98 4.48
C ASP A 73 18.21 19.69 3.68
N LEU A 74 17.36 19.70 2.64
CA LEU A 74 16.90 18.47 1.97
C LEU A 74 17.85 17.89 0.88
N TRP A 75 19.06 18.41 0.71
CA TRP A 75 19.99 17.95 -0.33
C TRP A 75 21.24 17.21 0.18
N ASN A 76 21.38 16.94 1.49
CA ASN A 76 22.60 16.31 2.02
C ASN A 76 22.40 14.93 2.68
N GLU A 77 21.20 14.33 2.59
CA GLU A 77 20.87 13.07 3.28
C GLU A 77 21.03 11.79 2.42
N GLN A 78 21.38 11.90 1.14
CA GLN A 78 21.46 10.73 0.25
C GLN A 78 22.73 9.86 0.43
N HIS A 79 23.66 10.18 1.35
CA HIS A 79 24.93 9.45 1.47
C HIS A 79 25.22 8.81 2.85
N GLN A 80 24.24 8.69 3.76
CA GLN A 80 24.52 8.22 5.14
C GLN A 80 23.66 7.06 5.67
N HIS A 81 22.87 6.35 4.86
CA HIS A 81 22.11 5.19 5.36
C HIS A 81 22.37 3.90 4.60
N ASN A 82 23.62 3.44 4.68
CA ASN A 82 23.98 2.02 4.61
C ASN A 82 24.48 1.57 5.99
N ARG A 83 23.57 1.46 6.95
CA ARG A 83 23.76 0.72 8.22
C ARG A 83 22.41 0.19 8.66
N TYR A 84 22.10 -1.04 8.27
CA TYR A 84 21.11 -1.83 8.99
C TYR A 84 21.73 -2.23 10.34
N PRO A 85 21.11 -1.92 11.50
CA PRO A 85 21.41 -2.65 12.71
C PRO A 85 20.82 -4.05 12.56
N GLN A 86 21.68 -5.05 12.59
CA GLN A 86 21.32 -6.46 12.65
C GLN A 86 20.50 -6.67 13.93
N ARG A 87 19.18 -6.81 13.78
CA ARG A 87 18.28 -7.13 14.89
C ARG A 87 18.42 -8.62 15.16
N ASP A 88 19.11 -8.97 16.24
CA ASP A 88 19.10 -10.33 16.78
C ASP A 88 17.66 -10.70 17.14
N TYR A 89 17.05 -11.53 16.30
CA TYR A 89 15.73 -12.09 16.55
C TYR A 89 15.87 -13.19 17.62
N SER A 90 15.86 -12.79 18.89
CA SER A 90 15.64 -13.76 19.97
C SER A 90 14.18 -14.23 19.91
N PRO A 91 13.91 -15.53 19.73
CA PRO A 91 12.55 -16.04 19.72
C PRO A 91 11.92 -15.80 21.10
N PRO A 92 10.64 -15.38 21.20
CA PRO A 92 9.96 -15.30 22.47
C PRO A 92 9.97 -16.67 23.15
N SER A 93 10.60 -16.75 24.32
CA SER A 93 10.56 -17.94 25.17
C SER A 93 9.11 -18.36 25.37
N LEU A 94 8.82 -19.63 25.10
CA LEU A 94 7.57 -20.30 25.44
C LEU A 94 7.26 -20.06 26.92
N ARG A 95 6.38 -19.09 27.22
CA ARG A 95 5.75 -19.02 28.54
C ARG A 95 4.82 -20.23 28.64
N PRO A 96 4.92 -21.06 29.69
CA PRO A 96 3.90 -22.06 29.93
C PRO A 96 2.57 -21.34 30.14
N GLN A 97 1.61 -21.59 29.25
CA GLN A 97 0.22 -21.20 29.46
C GLN A 97 -0.23 -21.81 30.80
N ARG A 98 -0.67 -20.97 31.73
CA ARG A 98 -1.29 -21.42 32.98
C ARG A 98 -2.61 -22.07 32.59
N THR A 99 -2.62 -23.39 32.49
CA THR A 99 -3.87 -24.14 32.52
C THR A 99 -4.46 -23.94 33.92
N LEU A 100 -5.71 -23.49 34.00
CA LEU A 100 -6.48 -23.55 35.24
C LEU A 100 -6.80 -25.03 35.49
N SER A 101 -5.83 -25.78 36.00
CA SER A 101 -6.08 -27.07 36.62
C SER A 101 -6.73 -26.80 37.96
N SER A 102 -8.00 -27.18 38.09
CA SER A 102 -8.70 -27.23 39.37
C SER A 102 -8.03 -28.29 40.26
N VAL A 103 -7.08 -27.85 41.08
CA VAL A 103 -6.51 -28.67 42.16
C VAL A 103 -7.62 -28.90 43.18
N ILE A 104 -8.18 -30.11 43.21
CA ILE A 104 -8.96 -30.59 44.36
C ILE A 104 -7.95 -30.80 45.49
N MET A 105 -7.86 -29.83 46.41
CA MET A 105 -7.13 -29.98 47.66
C MET A 105 -7.75 -31.12 48.45
N SER A 106 -7.05 -32.25 48.53
CA SER A 106 -7.26 -33.24 49.58
C SER A 106 -6.63 -32.69 50.85
N SER A 107 -7.43 -32.07 51.70
CA SER A 107 -7.01 -31.55 52.99
C SER A 107 -6.75 -32.70 53.97
N THR A 108 -5.47 -33.07 54.10
CA THR A 108 -4.94 -33.79 55.24
C THR A 108 -4.39 -32.78 56.25
N SER A 109 -5.08 -32.62 57.39
CA SER A 109 -4.54 -32.48 58.75
C SER A 109 -5.55 -31.77 59.65
N GLY A 110 -6.08 -32.50 60.65
CA GLY A 110 -6.96 -31.95 61.69
C GLY A 110 -8.25 -32.74 61.91
N ALA A 111 -8.16 -33.80 62.72
CA ALA A 111 -9.24 -34.40 63.53
C ALA A 111 -10.69 -34.34 63.00
N SER A 112 -11.04 -35.27 62.11
CA SER A 112 -12.17 -36.20 62.30
C SER A 112 -12.06 -37.31 61.25
N THR A 113 -11.73 -38.52 61.68
CA THR A 113 -11.84 -39.69 60.81
C THR A 113 -13.32 -40.00 60.65
N ILE A 114 -13.98 -39.37 59.67
CA ILE A 114 -15.23 -39.92 59.16
C ILE A 114 -14.82 -41.21 58.45
N GLU A 115 -14.94 -42.33 59.15
CA GLU A 115 -14.82 -43.66 58.56
C GLU A 115 -15.90 -43.80 57.48
N THR A 116 -15.58 -43.40 56.25
CA THR A 116 -16.50 -43.58 55.13
C THR A 116 -16.47 -45.06 54.77
N LYS A 117 -17.54 -45.77 55.15
CA LYS A 117 -17.81 -47.13 54.67
C LYS A 117 -17.56 -47.16 53.15
N SER A 118 -16.85 -48.20 52.68
CA SER A 118 -16.57 -48.38 51.25
C SER A 118 -17.83 -48.18 50.43
N ARG A 119 -17.72 -47.57 49.24
CA ARG A 119 -18.85 -47.32 48.34
C ARG A 119 -19.71 -48.58 48.14
N THR A 120 -19.07 -49.75 48.09
CA THR A 120 -19.76 -51.05 48.00
C THR A 120 -20.54 -51.39 49.27
N ALA A 121 -19.98 -51.13 50.45
CA ALA A 121 -20.64 -51.32 51.73
C ALA A 121 -21.89 -50.41 51.88
N VAL A 122 -21.79 -49.14 51.48
CA VAL A 122 -22.92 -48.18 51.50
C VAL A 122 -24.05 -48.63 50.57
N ILE A 123 -23.70 -49.14 49.38
CA ILE A 123 -24.69 -49.68 48.42
C ILE A 123 -25.37 -50.92 48.98
N THR A 124 -24.62 -51.82 49.63
CA THR A 124 -25.20 -53.03 50.24
C THR A 124 -26.08 -52.73 51.44
N GLU A 125 -25.74 -51.74 52.27
CA GLU A 125 -26.59 -51.29 53.38
C GLU A 125 -27.88 -50.66 52.86
N LYS A 126 -27.79 -49.77 51.86
CA LYS A 126 -28.98 -49.16 51.26
C LYS A 126 -29.90 -50.18 50.58
N LYS A 127 -29.35 -51.20 49.92
CA LYS A 127 -30.13 -52.30 49.31
C LYS A 127 -30.83 -53.18 50.36
N LYS A 128 -30.25 -53.33 51.56
CA LYS A 128 -30.88 -54.09 52.66
C LYS A 128 -32.06 -53.36 53.29
N SER A 129 -32.04 -52.02 53.26
CA SER A 129 -33.14 -51.17 53.74
C SER A 129 -34.13 -50.75 52.65
N GLU A 130 -33.95 -51.21 51.41
CA GLU A 130 -34.76 -50.78 50.26
C GLU A 130 -36.07 -51.57 50.19
N THR A 131 -37.19 -50.86 50.04
CA THR A 131 -38.50 -51.52 49.84
C THR A 131 -38.59 -52.09 48.43
N LYS A 132 -39.48 -53.08 48.21
CA LYS A 132 -39.68 -53.67 46.86
C LYS A 132 -40.10 -52.63 45.82
N GLU A 133 -40.82 -51.59 46.23
CA GLU A 133 -41.26 -50.48 45.37
C GLU A 133 -40.10 -49.57 44.98
N ASP A 134 -39.21 -49.24 45.92
CA ASP A 134 -38.01 -48.44 45.69
C ASP A 134 -37.04 -49.16 44.72
N ALA A 135 -36.88 -50.47 44.88
CA ALA A 135 -36.04 -51.26 43.97
C ALA A 135 -36.61 -51.30 42.53
N VAL A 136 -37.93 -51.41 42.38
CA VAL A 136 -38.60 -51.35 41.06
C VAL A 136 -38.48 -49.96 40.45
N ARG A 137 -38.64 -48.90 41.26
CA ARG A 137 -38.47 -47.51 40.84
C ARG A 137 -37.03 -47.23 40.42
N ASN A 138 -36.04 -47.59 41.23
CA ASN A 138 -34.62 -47.44 40.92
C ASN A 138 -34.24 -48.22 39.66
N ARG A 139 -34.74 -49.45 39.48
CA ARG A 139 -34.51 -50.20 38.23
C ARG A 139 -35.11 -49.49 37.02
N ARG A 140 -36.34 -48.97 37.12
CA ARG A 140 -36.98 -48.24 36.01
C ARG A 140 -36.24 -46.94 35.67
N LEU A 141 -35.85 -46.18 36.69
CA LEU A 141 -35.15 -44.91 36.53
C LEU A 141 -33.73 -45.11 35.98
N PHE A 142 -32.95 -46.03 36.54
CA PHE A 142 -31.55 -46.20 36.15
C PHE A 142 -31.35 -47.13 34.95
N SER A 143 -32.11 -48.22 34.82
CA SER A 143 -31.87 -49.22 33.77
C SER A 143 -32.52 -48.88 32.43
N ASN A 144 -33.72 -48.29 32.42
CA ASN A 144 -34.46 -48.04 31.17
C ASN A 144 -34.38 -46.57 30.74
N LEU A 145 -34.51 -45.63 31.70
CA LEU A 145 -34.40 -44.21 31.41
C LEU A 145 -32.93 -43.81 31.29
N LEU A 146 -32.18 -43.72 32.40
CA LEU A 146 -30.82 -43.16 32.35
C LEU A 146 -29.83 -43.95 31.48
N VAL A 147 -29.78 -45.29 31.59
CA VAL A 147 -28.88 -46.10 30.75
C VAL A 147 -29.35 -46.13 29.29
N GLY A 148 -30.66 -46.06 29.04
CA GLY A 148 -31.22 -45.95 27.69
C GLY A 148 -30.84 -44.64 27.01
N THR A 149 -31.01 -43.51 27.72
CA THR A 149 -30.61 -42.19 27.21
C THR A 149 -29.11 -42.07 27.06
N LEU A 150 -28.30 -42.62 27.98
CA LEU A 150 -26.83 -42.61 27.85
C LEU A 150 -26.34 -43.37 26.61
N ARG A 151 -26.95 -44.52 26.30
CA ARG A 151 -26.65 -45.27 25.06
C ARG A 151 -27.07 -44.48 23.82
N GLN A 152 -28.17 -43.74 23.89
CA GLN A 152 -28.62 -42.87 22.82
C GLN A 152 -27.65 -41.69 22.62
N PHE A 153 -27.21 -41.02 23.70
CA PHE A 153 -26.19 -39.98 23.65
C PHE A 153 -24.85 -40.49 23.08
N GLN A 154 -24.40 -41.69 23.43
CA GLN A 154 -23.18 -42.27 22.85
C GLN A 154 -23.31 -42.56 21.34
N LYS A 155 -24.50 -42.93 20.86
CA LYS A 155 -24.77 -43.13 19.43
C LYS A 155 -24.87 -41.79 18.68
N GLU A 156 -25.49 -40.80 19.29
CA GLU A 156 -25.57 -39.44 18.78
C GLU A 156 -24.18 -38.79 18.73
N GLU A 157 -23.36 -38.94 19.76
CA GLU A 157 -21.98 -38.46 19.77
C GLU A 157 -21.13 -39.08 18.66
N LYS A 158 -21.25 -40.40 18.43
CA LYS A 158 -20.54 -41.08 17.33
C LYS A 158 -21.02 -40.63 15.94
N THR A 159 -22.32 -40.43 15.77
CA THR A 159 -22.88 -39.98 14.49
C THR A 159 -22.62 -38.49 14.23
N VAL A 160 -22.64 -37.66 15.26
CA VAL A 160 -22.24 -36.24 15.22
C VAL A 160 -20.74 -36.11 14.99
N GLY A 161 -19.91 -36.98 15.58
CA GLY A 161 -18.47 -37.04 15.32
C GLY A 161 -18.16 -37.37 13.85
N VAL A 162 -18.81 -38.39 13.28
CA VAL A 162 -18.60 -38.78 11.87
C VAL A 162 -19.17 -37.74 10.90
N LYS A 163 -20.36 -37.19 11.15
CA LYS A 163 -20.96 -36.12 10.32
C LYS A 163 -20.19 -34.80 10.45
N GLY A 164 -19.70 -34.49 11.65
CA GLY A 164 -18.87 -33.33 11.95
C GLY A 164 -17.51 -33.42 11.28
N GLN A 165 -16.89 -34.60 11.25
CA GLN A 165 -15.65 -34.84 10.48
C GLN A 165 -15.87 -34.65 8.98
N ALA A 166 -16.97 -35.18 8.41
CA ALA A 166 -17.29 -34.98 7.00
C ALA A 166 -17.63 -33.52 6.66
N GLN A 167 -18.24 -32.76 7.57
CA GLN A 167 -18.46 -31.32 7.42
C GLN A 167 -17.17 -30.51 7.55
N LEU A 168 -16.30 -30.88 8.49
CA LEU A 168 -14.99 -30.26 8.68
C LEU A 168 -14.09 -30.46 7.46
N GLU A 169 -14.10 -31.66 6.87
CA GLU A 169 -13.35 -31.96 5.65
C GLU A 169 -13.85 -31.15 4.45
N LYS A 170 -15.19 -31.01 4.30
CA LYS A 170 -15.78 -30.14 3.28
C LYS A 170 -15.46 -28.66 3.50
N GLN A 171 -15.51 -28.18 4.75
CA GLN A 171 -15.11 -26.81 5.09
C GLN A 171 -13.65 -26.56 4.77
N ARG A 172 -12.76 -27.51 5.11
CA ARG A 172 -11.33 -27.43 4.81
C ARG A 172 -11.05 -27.42 3.31
N GLU A 173 -11.78 -28.21 2.51
CA GLU A 173 -11.63 -28.19 1.05
C GLU A 173 -12.14 -26.87 0.44
N VAL A 174 -13.23 -26.30 0.98
CA VAL A 174 -13.74 -24.99 0.55
C VAL A 174 -12.76 -23.88 0.93
N GLU A 175 -12.23 -23.90 2.15
CA GLU A 175 -11.22 -22.95 2.64
C GLU A 175 -9.94 -23.02 1.80
N ARG A 176 -9.45 -24.23 1.50
CA ARG A 176 -8.29 -24.43 0.61
C ARG A 176 -8.50 -23.84 -0.78
N ARG A 177 -9.67 -24.03 -1.38
CA ARG A 177 -10.01 -23.43 -2.69
C ARG A 177 -10.14 -21.92 -2.62
N LEU A 178 -10.67 -21.40 -1.51
CA LEU A 178 -10.79 -19.96 -1.30
C LEU A 178 -9.40 -19.32 -1.17
N GLU A 179 -8.51 -19.93 -0.38
CA GLU A 179 -7.12 -19.47 -0.22
C GLU A 179 -6.33 -19.50 -1.53
N GLU A 180 -6.49 -20.55 -2.34
CA GLU A 180 -5.82 -20.65 -3.65
C GLU A 180 -6.28 -19.53 -4.60
N ASN A 181 -7.59 -19.29 -4.67
CA ASN A 181 -8.16 -18.20 -5.46
C ASN A 181 -7.73 -16.82 -4.94
N GLU A 182 -7.67 -16.61 -3.62
CA GLU A 182 -7.18 -15.36 -3.03
C GLU A 182 -5.71 -15.12 -3.34
N LYS A 183 -4.89 -16.18 -3.31
CA LYS A 183 -3.47 -16.10 -3.65
C LYS A 183 -3.28 -15.77 -5.13
N GLU A 184 -4.01 -16.41 -6.02
CA GLU A 184 -3.97 -16.12 -7.46
C GLU A 184 -4.39 -14.68 -7.75
N ASN A 185 -5.49 -14.21 -7.14
CA ASN A 185 -5.95 -12.83 -7.27
C ASN A 185 -4.92 -11.84 -6.75
N ARG A 186 -4.28 -12.12 -5.60
CA ARG A 186 -3.22 -11.28 -5.05
C ARG A 186 -2.02 -11.22 -5.99
N GLU A 187 -1.57 -12.35 -6.51
CA GLU A 187 -0.45 -12.41 -7.45
C GLU A 187 -0.77 -11.71 -8.77
N ARG A 188 -2.02 -11.77 -9.24
CA ARG A 188 -2.48 -11.04 -10.42
C ARG A 188 -2.45 -9.53 -10.18
N LEU A 189 -2.99 -9.07 -9.06
CA LEU A 189 -2.99 -7.64 -8.70
C LEU A 189 -1.56 -7.08 -8.54
N LEU A 190 -0.64 -7.85 -7.96
CA LEU A 190 0.76 -7.48 -7.86
C LEU A 190 1.42 -7.33 -9.25
N ARG A 191 1.18 -8.29 -10.15
CA ARG A 191 1.67 -8.23 -11.53
C ARG A 191 1.10 -7.03 -12.29
N GLU A 192 -0.20 -6.79 -12.17
CA GLU A 192 -0.85 -5.63 -12.79
C GLU A 192 -0.26 -4.32 -12.24
N ARG A 193 -0.11 -4.22 -10.92
CA ARG A 193 0.52 -3.07 -10.24
C ARG A 193 1.94 -2.81 -10.74
N ASP A 194 2.78 -3.85 -10.82
CA ASP A 194 4.16 -3.69 -11.26
C ASP A 194 4.24 -3.31 -12.74
N SER A 195 3.34 -3.86 -13.58
CA SER A 195 3.24 -3.47 -14.99
C SER A 195 2.82 -2.00 -15.16
N LEU A 196 1.93 -1.48 -14.31
CA LEU A 196 1.53 -0.07 -14.34
C LEU A 196 2.66 0.83 -13.87
N MET A 197 3.42 0.43 -12.85
CA MET A 197 4.58 1.19 -12.38
C MET A 197 5.66 1.31 -13.46
N GLU A 198 5.92 0.25 -14.22
CA GLU A 198 6.90 0.31 -15.31
C GLU A 198 6.41 1.22 -16.44
N LYS A 199 5.15 1.07 -16.87
CA LYS A 199 4.54 1.98 -17.85
C LYS A 199 4.59 3.44 -17.40
N ARG A 200 4.34 3.70 -16.11
CA ARG A 200 4.40 5.04 -15.52
C ARG A 200 5.81 5.63 -15.66
N ARG A 201 6.85 4.86 -15.29
CA ARG A 201 8.26 5.28 -15.43
C ARG A 201 8.62 5.59 -16.89
N ASP A 202 8.23 4.71 -17.81
CA ASP A 202 8.48 4.91 -19.24
C ASP A 202 7.85 6.22 -19.75
N LYS A 203 6.62 6.51 -19.33
CA LYS A 203 5.94 7.76 -19.69
C LYS A 203 6.57 8.98 -19.05
N GLU A 204 6.99 8.90 -17.79
CA GLU A 204 7.73 9.99 -17.13
C GLU A 204 9.06 10.29 -17.85
N MET A 205 9.83 9.26 -18.20
CA MET A 205 11.06 9.40 -18.98
C MET A 205 10.78 10.01 -20.37
N GLN A 206 9.73 9.56 -21.05
CA GLN A 206 9.31 10.11 -22.33
C GLN A 206 8.95 11.60 -22.22
N ILE A 207 8.20 11.99 -21.19
CA ILE A 207 7.85 13.39 -20.94
C ILE A 207 9.12 14.22 -20.68
N GLN A 208 10.06 13.69 -19.90
CA GLN A 208 11.32 14.39 -19.61
C GLN A 208 12.14 14.63 -20.89
N ALA A 209 12.23 13.63 -21.76
CA ALA A 209 12.90 13.75 -23.06
C ALA A 209 12.23 14.81 -23.94
N LEU A 210 10.89 14.78 -24.04
CA LEU A 210 10.12 15.76 -24.82
C LEU A 210 10.25 17.18 -24.25
N ARG A 211 10.25 17.35 -22.93
CA ARG A 211 10.50 18.66 -22.28
C ARG A 211 11.89 19.18 -22.63
N ARG A 212 12.92 18.32 -22.60
CA ARG A 212 14.29 18.70 -22.97
C ARG A 212 14.36 19.12 -24.42
N GLN A 213 13.74 18.35 -25.33
CA GLN A 213 13.68 18.70 -26.75
C GLN A 213 13.01 20.05 -26.96
N LYS A 214 11.84 20.26 -26.34
CA LYS A 214 11.13 21.56 -26.40
C LYS A 214 12.00 22.72 -25.91
N ALA A 215 12.74 22.54 -24.82
CA ALA A 215 13.63 23.58 -24.30
C ALA A 215 14.77 23.92 -25.28
N ILE A 216 15.31 22.91 -25.97
CA ILE A 216 16.33 23.11 -27.02
C ILE A 216 15.73 23.90 -28.19
N GLU A 217 14.55 23.50 -28.67
CA GLU A 217 13.85 24.18 -29.77
C GLU A 217 13.53 25.64 -29.42
N GLN A 218 13.02 25.90 -28.21
CA GLN A 218 12.77 27.26 -27.73
C GLN A 218 14.04 28.11 -27.66
N SER A 219 15.13 27.54 -27.14
CA SER A 219 16.42 28.25 -27.08
C SER A 219 16.96 28.54 -28.48
N ALA A 220 16.80 27.61 -29.43
CA ALA A 220 17.16 27.82 -30.82
C ALA A 220 16.31 28.93 -31.44
N GLU A 221 14.99 28.93 -31.26
CA GLU A 221 14.10 29.99 -31.75
C GLU A 221 14.43 31.37 -31.16
N GLU A 222 14.75 31.46 -29.87
CA GLU A 222 15.15 32.71 -29.24
C GLU A 222 16.45 33.25 -29.82
N LYS A 223 17.43 32.36 -30.04
CA LYS A 223 18.70 32.71 -30.70
C LYS A 223 18.47 33.15 -32.14
N THR A 224 17.67 32.43 -32.93
CA THR A 224 17.39 32.84 -34.31
C THR A 224 16.69 34.18 -34.36
N LYS A 225 15.69 34.43 -33.52
CA LYS A 225 15.02 35.74 -33.39
C LYS A 225 16.00 36.85 -32.98
N HIS A 226 16.94 36.56 -32.08
CA HIS A 226 17.97 37.51 -31.68
C HIS A 226 18.90 37.87 -32.84
N PHE A 227 19.44 36.88 -33.55
CA PHE A 227 20.32 37.10 -34.70
C PHE A 227 19.59 37.76 -35.88
N GLN A 228 18.32 37.42 -36.14
CA GLN A 228 17.50 38.10 -37.14
C GLN A 228 17.39 39.61 -36.87
N ARG A 229 17.27 40.03 -35.60
CA ARG A 229 17.28 41.46 -35.24
C ARG A 229 18.65 42.08 -35.45
N LEU A 230 19.72 41.35 -35.15
CA LEU A 230 21.09 41.84 -35.34
C LEU A 230 21.47 41.98 -36.83
N ALA A 231 20.82 41.26 -37.74
CA ALA A 231 21.10 41.35 -39.18
C ALA A 231 20.93 42.78 -39.75
N CYS A 232 20.09 43.60 -39.10
CA CYS A 232 19.90 45.00 -39.46
C CYS A 232 21.03 45.94 -38.99
N PHE A 233 22.01 45.47 -38.21
CA PHE A 233 23.04 46.31 -37.61
C PHE A 233 24.42 46.08 -38.22
N ILE A 234 25.25 47.12 -38.22
CA ILE A 234 26.64 47.05 -38.64
C ILE A 234 27.50 46.58 -37.47
N GLN A 235 28.31 45.54 -37.69
CA GLN A 235 29.23 45.00 -36.71
C GLN A 235 30.58 45.72 -36.77
N THR A 236 31.07 46.19 -35.63
CA THR A 236 32.42 46.77 -35.49
C THR A 236 33.50 45.68 -35.37
N GLN A 237 34.76 46.05 -35.64
CA GLN A 237 35.91 45.13 -35.55
C GLN A 237 36.50 45.02 -34.13
N THR A 238 35.88 45.65 -33.12
CA THR A 238 36.37 45.67 -31.74
C THR A 238 36.11 44.35 -31.02
N LYS A 239 36.83 44.12 -29.91
CA LYS A 239 36.60 43.00 -28.98
C LYS A 239 36.25 43.59 -27.60
N PRO A 240 34.98 43.56 -27.16
CA PRO A 240 33.82 42.92 -27.78
C PRO A 240 33.27 43.66 -29.02
N PRO A 241 32.62 42.95 -29.96
CA PRO A 241 32.00 43.57 -31.12
C PRO A 241 30.77 44.38 -30.70
N LEU A 242 30.72 45.63 -31.15
CA LEU A 242 29.57 46.52 -31.00
C LEU A 242 28.74 46.53 -32.28
N PHE A 243 27.43 46.56 -32.13
CA PHE A 243 26.45 46.68 -33.21
C PHE A 243 25.85 48.08 -33.20
N PHE A 244 25.85 48.76 -34.35
CA PHE A 244 25.27 50.09 -34.46
C PHE A 244 24.50 50.25 -35.77
N LEU A 245 23.54 51.18 -35.76
CA LEU A 245 22.76 51.57 -36.92
C LEU A 245 22.91 53.10 -37.11
N PRO A 246 23.53 53.57 -38.20
CA PRO A 246 23.66 55.00 -38.46
C PRO A 246 22.30 55.63 -38.81
N SER A 247 22.10 56.89 -38.43
CA SER A 247 20.84 57.61 -38.73
C SER A 247 20.60 57.82 -40.23
N LYS A 248 21.67 57.98 -41.02
CA LYS A 248 21.62 58.04 -42.48
C LYS A 248 22.71 57.15 -43.04
N HIS A 249 22.37 56.31 -44.01
CA HIS A 249 23.32 55.44 -44.68
C HIS A 249 24.08 56.20 -45.78
N THR A 250 25.41 56.07 -45.77
CA THR A 250 26.30 56.36 -46.89
C THR A 250 26.65 55.06 -47.62
N LEU A 251 27.20 55.15 -48.85
CA LEU A 251 27.62 53.97 -49.63
C LEU A 251 28.52 53.03 -48.82
N ARG A 252 29.52 53.58 -48.12
CA ARG A 252 30.41 52.83 -47.23
C ARG A 252 29.66 52.08 -46.13
N THR A 253 28.67 52.70 -45.50
CA THR A 253 27.90 52.04 -44.42
C THR A 253 26.96 50.96 -44.95
N LEU A 254 26.49 51.07 -46.20
CA LEU A 254 25.68 50.01 -46.85
C LEU A 254 26.52 48.77 -47.16
N GLU A 255 27.75 48.95 -47.62
CA GLU A 255 28.70 47.86 -47.82
C GLU A 255 28.99 47.14 -46.48
N LEU A 256 29.29 47.90 -45.43
CA LEU A 256 29.51 47.35 -44.09
C LEU A 256 28.29 46.61 -43.52
N LEU A 257 27.08 47.11 -43.80
CA LEU A 257 25.84 46.45 -43.42
C LEU A 257 25.67 45.11 -44.15
N LYS A 258 25.92 45.08 -45.46
CA LYS A 258 25.85 43.85 -46.26
C LYS A 258 26.83 42.79 -45.77
N ASP A 259 28.05 43.19 -45.44
CA ASP A 259 29.07 42.28 -44.90
C ASP A 259 28.73 41.78 -43.50
N SER A 260 28.14 42.64 -42.67
CA SER A 260 27.66 42.27 -41.32
C SER A 260 26.47 41.31 -41.39
N SER A 261 25.49 41.57 -42.27
CA SER A 261 24.33 40.70 -42.49
C SER A 261 24.77 39.31 -42.93
N LYS A 262 25.68 39.21 -43.90
CA LYS A 262 26.24 37.91 -44.35
C LYS A 262 26.90 37.13 -43.22
N LYS A 263 27.66 37.79 -42.34
CA LYS A 263 28.26 37.13 -41.16
C LYS A 263 27.18 36.57 -40.24
N ILE A 264 26.13 37.35 -39.95
CA ILE A 264 25.04 36.93 -39.08
C ILE A 264 24.20 35.82 -39.73
N GLU A 265 23.92 35.92 -41.03
CA GLU A 265 23.24 34.87 -41.81
C GLU A 265 24.05 33.56 -41.81
N SER A 266 25.37 33.63 -41.94
CA SER A 266 26.22 32.44 -41.83
C SER A 266 26.15 31.80 -40.45
N LEU A 267 26.03 32.60 -39.38
CA LEU A 267 25.81 32.10 -38.02
C LEU A 267 24.41 31.51 -37.85
N LEU A 268 23.38 32.08 -38.50
CA LEU A 268 22.02 31.55 -38.47
C LEU A 268 21.90 30.16 -39.12
N ILE A 269 22.68 29.89 -40.18
CA ILE A 269 22.69 28.57 -40.86
C ILE A 269 23.39 27.49 -40.03
N LEU A 270 24.28 27.89 -39.11
CA LEU A 270 25.01 26.98 -38.23
C LEU A 270 24.18 26.47 -37.04
N PHE A 271 23.01 27.06 -36.78
CA PHE A 271 22.08 26.66 -35.71
C PHE A 271 20.91 25.86 -36.25
#